data_AF-A0A7K7GGY7-F1
#
_entry.id   AF-A0A7K7GGY7-F1
#
_cell.length_a   1.000
_cell.length_b   1.000
_cell.length_c   1.000
_cell.angle_alpha   90.00
_cell.angle_beta   90.00
_cell.angle_gamma   90.00
#
_symmetry.space_group_name_H-M   'P 1'
#
loop_
_entity.id
_entity.type
_entity.pdbx_description
1 polymer ?
#
loop_
_entity_poly.entity_id
_entity_poly.type
_entity_poly.pdbx_seq_one_letter_code
_entity_poly.pdbx_strand_id
1 'polypeptide(L)'
;ENVFNIIGAFDIPRFIYNSERKKFLPLSMTDLPGPSLFGTARDKAELYRERYSILQQRTHRHELFTPSPVVAHPDDSKSKFQLKTVETLLGNTAKVGEVIVLGMITQLKEGKFFLEDPTGVVQLDISKAISFCCDGRAADISCWYEDEVFHVNAFGFPPTEPSATTRAFYGNINFFGGPSSTSVKASAKLKQLEEENEDAMFVFVSDVWLDQAEVLEKLHMMFSGYSSAPPTCFFFCGNFSSAPYGKNHIQSLKGSLKALADIICEYPSIHKSSRFVFVPGPEDPGPGSILPRPPLAENITQEFRQLVPFSFFTTNPCRIQYCTQEIIIFREDLINKMCRNCVRFPSSTMDIPNHVSESI
;
A
#
# COMPACT_ATOMS: atom_id res chain seq x y z
N GLU A 1 -2.86 25.02 -9.81
CA GLU A 1 -2.73 23.59 -9.51
C GLU A 1 -1.31 23.19 -9.84
N ASN A 2 -0.60 22.61 -8.86
CA ASN A 2 0.76 22.12 -9.09
C ASN A 2 0.67 20.78 -9.84
N VAL A 3 1.46 20.64 -10.91
CA VAL A 3 1.41 19.48 -11.80
C VAL A 3 2.08 18.25 -11.18
N PHE A 4 3.16 18.45 -10.43
CA PHE A 4 3.93 17.37 -9.80
C PHE A 4 4.09 17.67 -8.31
N ASN A 5 3.63 16.76 -7.45
CA ASN A 5 3.75 16.89 -6.00
C ASN A 5 4.25 15.58 -5.38
N ILE A 6 5.11 15.71 -4.37
CA ILE A 6 5.62 14.61 -3.56
C ILE A 6 4.96 14.73 -2.19
N ILE A 7 4.32 13.66 -1.74
CA ILE A 7 3.53 13.62 -0.52
C ILE A 7 4.16 12.56 0.39
N GLY A 8 4.71 13.02 1.52
CA GLY A 8 5.25 12.14 2.56
C GLY A 8 4.14 11.39 3.28
N ALA A 9 4.47 10.24 3.86
CA ALA A 9 3.51 9.37 4.55
C ALA A 9 2.87 10.06 5.76
N PHE A 10 3.61 10.95 6.43
CA PHE A 10 3.13 11.71 7.59
C PHE A 10 2.26 12.91 7.19
N ASP A 11 2.23 13.29 5.91
CA ASP A 11 1.44 14.40 5.36
C ASP A 11 0.15 13.91 4.69
N ILE A 12 -0.09 12.60 4.67
CA ILE A 12 -1.30 12.01 4.11
C ILE A 12 -2.51 12.46 4.94
N PRO A 13 -3.58 13.00 4.32
CA PRO A 13 -4.76 13.43 5.05
C PRO A 13 -5.44 12.23 5.71
N ARG A 14 -5.62 12.30 7.02
CA ARG A 14 -6.28 11.23 7.79
C ARG A 14 -7.79 11.37 7.73
N PHE A 15 -8.45 10.32 7.24
CA PHE A 15 -9.90 10.17 7.22
C PHE A 15 -10.32 8.98 8.05
N ILE A 16 -11.44 9.10 8.75
CA ILE A 16 -12.05 8.06 9.57
C ILE A 16 -13.40 7.69 8.96
N TYR A 17 -13.64 6.40 8.75
CA TYR A 17 -14.93 5.92 8.26
C TYR A 17 -15.97 5.98 9.38
N ASN A 18 -17.08 6.66 9.14
CA ASN A 18 -18.24 6.66 10.04
C ASN A 18 -19.30 5.70 9.48
N SER A 19 -19.60 4.63 10.21
CA SER A 19 -20.53 3.58 9.81
C SER A 19 -21.99 4.05 9.75
N GLU A 20 -22.40 4.96 10.64
CA GLU A 20 -23.76 5.51 10.68
C GLU A 20 -24.03 6.38 9.44
N ARG A 21 -23.10 7.28 9.12
CA ARG A 21 -23.18 8.20 7.98
C ARG A 21 -22.75 7.55 6.67
N LYS A 22 -22.12 6.37 6.73
CA LYS A 22 -21.50 5.64 5.62
C LYS A 22 -20.56 6.53 4.79
N LYS A 23 -19.78 7.38 5.47
CA LYS A 23 -18.89 8.37 4.84
C LYS A 23 -17.55 8.45 5.57
N PHE A 24 -16.52 8.79 4.82
CA PHE A 24 -15.23 9.19 5.38
C PHE A 24 -15.28 10.64 5.84
N LEU A 25 -14.91 10.87 7.10
CA LEU A 25 -14.82 12.19 7.71
C LEU A 25 -13.34 12.54 7.94
N PRO A 26 -12.90 13.77 7.64
CA PRO A 26 -11.56 14.23 8.03
C PRO A 26 -11.38 14.08 9.54
N LEU A 27 -10.18 13.71 10.00
CA LEU A 27 -9.89 13.60 11.44
C LEU A 27 -10.19 14.90 12.20
N SER A 28 -9.97 16.06 11.58
CA SER A 28 -10.29 17.36 12.16
C SER A 28 -11.79 17.60 12.41
N MET A 29 -12.67 16.76 11.83
CA MET A 29 -14.12 16.80 12.02
C MET A 29 -14.61 15.71 12.98
N THR A 30 -13.72 14.99 13.65
CA THR A 30 -14.06 13.97 14.66
C THR A 30 -13.46 14.33 16.02
N ASP A 31 -13.99 13.73 17.08
CA ASP A 31 -13.48 13.91 18.46
C ASP A 31 -12.26 13.00 18.75
N LEU A 32 -11.66 12.38 17.73
CA LEU A 32 -10.55 11.45 17.89
C LEU A 32 -9.21 12.20 17.96
N PRO A 33 -8.28 11.74 18.81
CA PRO A 33 -6.96 12.37 18.92
C PRO A 33 -6.12 12.21 17.65
N GLY A 34 -5.19 13.14 17.46
CA GLY A 34 -4.16 13.06 16.42
C GLY A 34 -3.25 11.82 16.61
N PRO A 35 -2.68 11.28 15.52
CA PRO A 35 -1.77 10.14 15.61
C PRO A 35 -0.47 10.53 16.35
N SER A 36 0.09 9.58 17.09
CA SER A 36 1.39 9.70 17.77
C SER A 36 2.25 8.48 17.45
N LEU A 37 3.57 8.65 17.40
CA LEU A 37 4.51 7.52 17.23
C LEU A 37 4.41 6.53 18.39
N PHE A 38 4.19 7.03 19.60
CA PHE A 38 3.99 6.23 20.81
C PHE A 38 2.50 6.16 21.11
N GLY A 39 1.80 5.31 20.37
CA GLY A 39 0.37 5.06 20.54
C GLY A 39 0.05 4.28 21.82
N THR A 40 -1.23 4.29 22.17
CA THR A 40 -1.82 3.53 23.28
C THR A 40 -2.16 2.10 22.86
N ALA A 41 -2.53 1.25 23.83
CA ALA A 41 -3.06 -0.08 23.54
C ALA A 41 -4.34 -0.02 22.67
N ARG A 42 -5.13 1.04 22.80
CA ARG A 42 -6.32 1.27 21.97
C ARG A 42 -5.93 1.51 20.51
N ASP A 43 -4.90 2.31 20.25
CA ASP A 43 -4.44 2.59 18.88
C ASP A 43 -3.99 1.30 18.17
N LYS A 44 -3.39 0.36 18.90
CA LYS A 44 -3.05 -0.96 18.37
C LYS A 44 -4.29 -1.76 17.97
N ALA A 45 -5.36 -1.73 18.75
CA ALA A 45 -6.60 -2.42 18.43
C ALA A 45 -7.33 -1.76 17.25
N GLU A 46 -7.39 -0.42 17.23
CA GLU A 46 -8.04 0.34 16.15
C GLU A 46 -7.36 0.14 14.80
N LEU A 47 -6.04 -0.10 14.75
CA LEU A 47 -5.34 -0.47 13.50
C LEU A 47 -6.00 -1.63 12.76
N TYR A 48 -6.34 -2.71 13.49
CA TYR A 48 -6.94 -3.90 12.89
C TYR A 48 -8.44 -3.71 12.63
N ARG A 49 -9.14 -2.98 13.50
CA ARG A 49 -10.55 -2.62 13.30
C ARG A 49 -10.75 -1.74 12.08
N GLU A 50 -9.93 -0.71 11.89
CA GLU A 50 -9.99 0.17 10.71
C GLU A 50 -9.74 -0.63 9.41
N ARG A 51 -8.74 -1.53 9.40
CA ARG A 51 -8.48 -2.43 8.26
C ARG A 51 -9.70 -3.28 7.94
N TYR A 52 -10.31 -3.89 8.95
CA TYR A 52 -11.52 -4.68 8.79
C TYR A 52 -12.68 -3.82 8.28
N SER A 53 -12.97 -2.68 8.90
CA SER A 53 -14.10 -1.81 8.55
C SER A 53 -14.00 -1.26 7.13
N ILE A 54 -12.80 -0.89 6.66
CA ILE A 54 -12.57 -0.43 5.28
C ILE A 54 -12.88 -1.53 4.27
N LEU A 55 -12.49 -2.77 4.56
CA LEU A 55 -12.78 -3.91 3.69
C LEU A 55 -14.26 -4.31 3.77
N GLN A 56 -14.83 -4.37 4.97
CA GLN A 56 -16.23 -4.69 5.20
C GLN A 56 -17.17 -3.74 4.42
N GLN A 57 -16.96 -2.42 4.54
CA GLN A 57 -17.81 -1.46 3.81
C GLN A 57 -17.63 -1.57 2.28
N ARG A 58 -16.44 -1.98 1.81
CA ARG A 58 -16.17 -2.19 0.39
C ARG A 58 -16.87 -3.45 -0.11
N THR A 59 -16.72 -4.56 0.60
CA THR A 59 -17.35 -5.83 0.27
C THR A 59 -18.87 -5.70 0.24
N HIS A 60 -19.49 -5.03 1.22
CA HIS A 60 -20.94 -4.81 1.24
C HIS A 60 -21.48 -3.97 0.08
N ARG A 61 -20.63 -3.18 -0.60
CA ARG A 61 -21.03 -2.39 -1.77
C ARG A 61 -20.90 -3.18 -3.08
N HIS A 62 -20.22 -4.32 -3.06
CA HIS A 62 -20.02 -5.14 -4.25
C HIS A 62 -21.30 -5.91 -4.60
N GLU A 63 -21.63 -5.99 -5.89
CA GLU A 63 -22.90 -6.52 -6.41
C GLU A 63 -23.25 -7.93 -5.92
N LEU A 64 -22.23 -8.76 -5.71
CA LEU A 64 -22.37 -10.13 -5.19
C LEU A 64 -22.85 -10.19 -3.73
N PHE A 65 -22.64 -9.12 -2.94
CA PHE A 65 -22.93 -9.05 -1.51
C PHE A 65 -24.04 -8.05 -1.16
N THR A 66 -24.55 -7.32 -2.15
CA THR A 66 -25.66 -6.38 -1.96
C THR A 66 -26.98 -7.13 -1.81
N PRO A 67 -27.80 -6.85 -0.78
CA PRO A 67 -29.09 -7.51 -0.62
C PRO A 67 -29.99 -7.31 -1.85
N SER A 68 -30.77 -8.33 -2.21
CA SER A 68 -31.70 -8.25 -3.35
C SER A 68 -32.74 -7.14 -3.14
N PRO A 69 -33.01 -6.31 -4.17
CA PRO A 69 -34.13 -5.38 -4.11
C PRO A 69 -35.44 -6.16 -3.91
N VAL A 70 -36.39 -5.54 -3.20
CA VAL A 70 -37.70 -6.13 -2.84
C VAL A 70 -38.53 -6.51 -4.08
N VAL A 71 -38.21 -5.96 -5.25
CA VAL A 71 -38.80 -6.31 -6.55
C VAL A 71 -37.73 -7.00 -7.40
N ALA A 72 -37.63 -8.31 -7.29
CA ALA A 72 -36.73 -9.12 -8.11
C ALA A 72 -37.44 -9.55 -9.41
N HIS A 73 -36.84 -9.28 -10.57
CA HIS A 73 -37.26 -9.87 -11.83
C HIS A 73 -36.82 -11.36 -11.88
N PRO A 74 -37.59 -12.26 -12.51
CA PRO A 74 -37.31 -13.71 -12.49
C PRO A 74 -35.95 -14.13 -13.07
N ASP A 75 -35.32 -13.27 -13.89
CA ASP A 75 -34.06 -13.56 -14.58
C ASP A 75 -32.79 -13.22 -13.77
N ASP A 76 -32.91 -12.56 -12.61
CA ASP A 76 -31.75 -12.06 -11.85
C ASP A 76 -31.17 -13.10 -10.87
N SER A 77 -31.17 -14.37 -11.30
CA SER A 77 -30.81 -15.57 -10.51
C SER A 77 -29.31 -15.75 -10.25
N LYS A 78 -28.54 -14.65 -10.09
CA LYS A 78 -27.19 -14.76 -9.54
C LYS A 78 -27.29 -15.00 -8.03
N SER A 79 -26.73 -16.11 -7.56
CA SER A 79 -26.62 -16.44 -6.14
C SER A 79 -25.89 -15.31 -5.41
N LYS A 80 -26.62 -14.50 -4.65
CA LYS A 80 -26.04 -13.45 -3.82
C LYS A 80 -25.50 -14.05 -2.53
N PHE A 81 -24.35 -13.55 -2.10
CA PHE A 81 -23.70 -13.98 -0.88
C PHE A 81 -24.10 -13.07 0.28
N GLN A 82 -24.45 -13.66 1.41
CA GLN A 82 -24.73 -12.92 2.64
C GLN A 82 -23.59 -13.15 3.64
N LEU A 83 -22.87 -12.07 3.97
CA LEU A 83 -21.87 -12.11 5.02
C LEU A 83 -22.54 -12.29 6.38
N LYS A 84 -22.00 -13.20 7.19
CA LYS A 84 -22.33 -13.34 8.62
C LYS A 84 -21.13 -12.93 9.47
N THR A 85 -21.42 -12.50 10.70
CA THR A 85 -20.41 -12.21 11.72
C THR A 85 -20.02 -13.46 12.47
N VAL A 86 -18.84 -13.46 13.11
CA VAL A 86 -18.36 -14.57 13.93
C VAL A 86 -19.29 -14.82 15.12
N GLU A 87 -19.81 -13.78 15.78
CA GLU A 87 -20.80 -13.92 16.86
C GLU A 87 -22.05 -14.70 16.43
N THR A 88 -22.49 -14.53 15.17
CA THR A 88 -23.69 -15.20 14.64
C THR A 88 -23.46 -16.71 14.52
N LEU A 89 -22.23 -17.12 14.26
CA LEU A 89 -21.84 -18.53 14.22
C LEU A 89 -21.74 -19.12 15.62
N LEU A 90 -21.03 -18.43 16.52
CA LEU A 90 -20.83 -18.88 17.90
C LEU A 90 -22.15 -18.94 18.69
N GLY A 91 -23.11 -18.08 18.37
CA GLY A 91 -24.45 -18.10 18.96
C GLY A 91 -25.35 -19.24 18.47
N ASN A 92 -24.95 -19.98 17.44
CA ASN A 92 -25.74 -21.07 16.89
C ASN A 92 -25.26 -22.42 17.42
N THR A 93 -26.17 -23.18 18.06
CA THR A 93 -25.89 -24.52 18.58
C THR A 93 -26.11 -25.63 17.55
N ALA A 94 -26.68 -25.31 16.39
CA ALA A 94 -26.92 -26.26 15.31
C ALA A 94 -25.90 -26.07 14.17
N LYS A 95 -25.67 -27.15 13.42
CA LYS A 95 -24.85 -27.12 12.20
C LYS A 95 -25.39 -26.05 11.25
N VAL A 96 -24.53 -25.10 10.90
CA VAL A 96 -24.84 -24.09 9.89
C VAL A 96 -24.29 -24.57 8.56
N GLY A 97 -25.13 -24.54 7.53
CA GLY A 97 -24.74 -24.87 6.16
C GLY A 97 -23.73 -23.90 5.58
N GLU A 98 -23.79 -23.65 4.27
CA GLU A 98 -22.84 -22.75 3.62
C GLU A 98 -22.98 -21.31 4.14
N VAL A 99 -21.90 -20.77 4.69
CA VAL A 99 -21.80 -19.40 5.21
C VAL A 99 -20.53 -18.76 4.69
N ILE A 100 -20.60 -17.45 4.45
CA ILE A 100 -19.43 -16.63 4.16
C ILE A 100 -19.20 -15.66 5.31
N VAL A 101 -17.97 -15.64 5.82
CA VAL A 101 -17.53 -14.71 6.85
C VAL A 101 -16.35 -13.93 6.30
N LEU A 102 -16.42 -12.61 6.44
CA LEU A 102 -15.27 -11.73 6.29
C LEU A 102 -14.57 -11.66 7.64
N GLY A 103 -13.28 -11.97 7.68
CA GLY A 103 -12.47 -11.90 8.90
C GLY A 103 -10.98 -11.91 8.61
N MET A 104 -10.17 -11.57 9.60
CA MET A 104 -8.71 -11.64 9.54
C MET A 104 -8.23 -13.01 9.99
N ILE A 105 -7.35 -13.63 9.21
CA ILE A 105 -6.70 -14.89 9.60
C ILE A 105 -5.60 -14.58 10.62
N THR A 106 -5.55 -15.35 11.71
CA THR A 106 -4.50 -15.29 12.72
C THR A 106 -4.01 -16.69 13.09
N GLN A 107 -2.71 -16.83 13.34
CA GLN A 107 -2.12 -18.06 13.87
C GLN A 107 -1.71 -17.88 15.34
N LEU A 108 -2.58 -18.30 16.27
CA LEU A 108 -2.31 -18.16 17.71
C LEU A 108 -1.42 -19.26 18.27
N LYS A 109 -1.42 -20.45 17.65
CA LYS A 109 -0.56 -21.59 17.97
C LYS A 109 -0.08 -22.23 16.68
N GLU A 110 1.09 -22.85 16.71
CA GLU A 110 1.66 -23.55 15.56
C GLU A 110 0.63 -24.55 14.97
N GLY A 111 0.40 -24.48 13.66
CA GLY A 111 -0.61 -25.26 12.95
C GLY A 111 -2.09 -24.99 13.29
N LYS A 112 -2.43 -24.05 14.18
CA LYS A 112 -3.81 -23.70 14.55
C LYS A 112 -4.16 -22.29 14.10
N PHE A 113 -5.07 -22.21 13.13
CA PHE A 113 -5.55 -20.97 12.55
C PHE A 113 -6.89 -20.56 13.14
N PHE A 114 -7.11 -19.25 13.19
CA PHE A 114 -8.32 -18.62 13.70
C PHE A 114 -8.77 -17.53 12.73
N LEU A 115 -10.07 -17.26 12.74
CA LEU A 115 -10.68 -16.13 12.04
C LEU A 115 -11.19 -15.13 13.06
N GLU A 116 -10.80 -13.88 12.91
CA GLU A 116 -11.14 -12.80 13.82
C GLU A 116 -11.91 -11.69 13.09
N ASP A 117 -13.04 -11.27 13.66
CA ASP A 117 -13.76 -10.05 13.31
C ASP A 117 -14.00 -9.21 14.58
N PRO A 118 -14.57 -8.00 14.50
CA PRO A 118 -14.85 -7.19 15.69
C PRO A 118 -15.79 -7.82 16.72
N THR A 119 -16.50 -8.89 16.35
CA THR A 119 -17.53 -9.57 17.17
C THR A 119 -16.98 -10.80 17.90
N GLY A 120 -15.92 -11.43 17.40
CA GLY A 120 -15.31 -12.57 18.06
C GLY A 120 -14.21 -13.27 17.26
N VAL A 121 -13.82 -14.44 17.78
CA VAL A 121 -12.80 -15.31 17.19
C VAL A 121 -13.33 -16.74 17.09
N VAL A 122 -13.08 -17.42 15.98
CA VAL A 122 -13.47 -18.82 15.75
C VAL A 122 -12.31 -19.63 15.21
N GLN A 123 -12.18 -20.88 15.64
CA GLN A 123 -11.12 -21.77 15.16
C GLN A 123 -11.40 -22.23 13.73
N LEU A 124 -10.38 -22.17 12.87
CA LEU A 124 -10.44 -22.63 11.48
C LEU A 124 -9.90 -24.06 11.35
N ASP A 125 -10.64 -24.92 10.66
CA ASP A 125 -10.12 -26.15 10.06
C ASP A 125 -9.89 -25.92 8.56
N ILE A 126 -8.61 -25.77 8.21
CA ILE A 126 -8.17 -25.50 6.83
C ILE A 126 -7.73 -26.76 6.08
N SER A 127 -7.92 -27.96 6.65
CA SER A 127 -7.43 -29.22 6.09
C SER A 127 -7.81 -29.40 4.61
N LYS A 128 -9.05 -29.06 4.25
CA LYS A 128 -9.63 -29.22 2.91
C LYS A 128 -9.64 -27.95 2.04
N ALA A 129 -9.07 -26.84 2.52
CA ALA A 129 -9.20 -25.54 1.83
C ALA A 129 -8.37 -25.46 0.54
N ILE A 130 -8.93 -24.97 -0.55
CA ILE A 130 -8.31 -25.05 -1.89
C ILE A 130 -7.44 -23.82 -2.26
N SER A 131 -7.46 -22.73 -1.48
CA SER A 131 -6.95 -21.43 -1.95
C SER A 131 -5.88 -20.77 -1.04
N PHE A 132 -5.16 -19.83 -1.66
CA PHE A 132 -4.05 -19.06 -1.13
C PHE A 132 -4.53 -17.99 -0.13
N CYS A 133 -3.89 -17.91 1.04
CA CYS A 133 -4.05 -16.77 1.94
C CYS A 133 -2.77 -16.57 2.77
N CYS A 134 -2.47 -15.33 3.14
CA CYS A 134 -1.36 -14.98 4.03
C CYS A 134 -1.92 -14.63 5.42
N ASP A 135 -1.14 -14.90 6.47
CA ASP A 135 -1.49 -14.53 7.85
C ASP A 135 -1.69 -13.00 8.01
N GLY A 136 -2.63 -12.61 8.87
CA GLY A 136 -2.95 -11.20 9.18
C GLY A 136 -3.71 -10.43 8.09
N ARG A 137 -4.33 -11.13 7.12
CA ARG A 137 -5.14 -10.52 6.05
C ARG A 137 -6.61 -10.85 6.19
N ALA A 138 -7.44 -9.92 5.74
CA ALA A 138 -8.86 -10.20 5.61
C ALA A 138 -9.12 -11.04 4.37
N ALA A 139 -9.86 -12.12 4.56
CA ALA A 139 -10.32 -13.00 3.49
C ALA A 139 -11.84 -13.17 3.60
N ASP A 140 -12.49 -13.31 2.46
CA ASP A 140 -13.86 -13.83 2.37
C ASP A 140 -13.76 -15.35 2.37
N ILE A 141 -14.31 -16.03 3.36
CA ILE A 141 -14.14 -17.47 3.51
C ILE A 141 -15.49 -18.18 3.38
N SER A 142 -15.63 -19.09 2.41
CA SER A 142 -16.83 -19.93 2.26
C SER A 142 -16.65 -21.26 3.00
N CYS A 143 -17.58 -21.59 3.89
CA CYS A 143 -17.40 -22.62 4.90
C CYS A 143 -18.73 -23.23 5.36
N TRP A 144 -18.63 -24.28 6.17
CA TRP A 144 -19.71 -24.76 7.05
C TRP A 144 -19.21 -24.77 8.50
N TYR A 145 -20.13 -24.63 9.45
CA TYR A 145 -19.84 -24.51 10.88
C TYR A 145 -20.47 -25.65 11.67
N GLU A 146 -19.67 -26.35 12.47
CA GLU A 146 -20.10 -27.43 13.37
C GLU A 146 -19.17 -27.48 14.59
N ASP A 147 -19.71 -27.71 15.79
CA ASP A 147 -18.97 -27.92 17.04
C ASP A 147 -17.86 -26.89 17.34
N GLU A 148 -18.18 -25.59 17.25
CA GLU A 148 -17.25 -24.46 17.50
C GLU A 148 -16.04 -24.38 16.54
N VAL A 149 -16.05 -25.19 15.48
CA VAL A 149 -15.02 -25.21 14.43
C VAL A 149 -15.61 -24.79 13.10
N PHE A 150 -14.89 -23.89 12.42
CA PHE A 150 -15.25 -23.40 11.10
C PHE A 150 -14.46 -24.20 10.04
N HIS A 151 -15.14 -25.11 9.35
CA HIS A 151 -14.53 -25.97 8.35
C HIS A 151 -14.52 -25.27 6.99
N VAL A 152 -13.31 -24.96 6.52
CA VAL A 152 -13.10 -24.13 5.34
C VAL A 152 -13.18 -24.92 4.05
N ASN A 153 -14.09 -24.49 3.15
CA ASN A 153 -14.18 -25.02 1.79
C ASN A 153 -13.27 -24.21 0.85
N ALA A 154 -13.39 -22.88 0.86
CA ALA A 154 -12.55 -22.00 0.04
C ALA A 154 -12.21 -20.67 0.73
N PHE A 155 -11.02 -20.17 0.42
CA PHE A 155 -10.61 -18.79 0.71
C PHE A 155 -10.76 -17.94 -0.55
N GLY A 156 -11.28 -16.73 -0.39
CA GLY A 156 -11.29 -15.66 -1.37
C GLY A 156 -10.81 -14.36 -0.74
N PHE A 157 -10.44 -13.40 -1.58
CA PHE A 157 -10.18 -12.04 -1.11
C PHE A 157 -11.42 -11.17 -1.29
N PRO A 158 -11.66 -10.19 -0.39
CA PRO A 158 -12.71 -9.22 -0.58
C PRO A 158 -12.52 -8.49 -1.92
N PRO A 159 -13.56 -8.38 -2.76
CA PRO A 159 -13.42 -7.89 -4.12
C PRO A 159 -12.81 -6.50 -4.17
N THR A 160 -11.90 -6.28 -5.13
CA THR A 160 -11.24 -4.98 -5.33
C THR A 160 -12.24 -3.99 -5.92
N GLU A 161 -12.25 -2.77 -5.38
CA GLU A 161 -13.12 -1.69 -5.86
C GLU A 161 -12.32 -0.75 -6.78
N PRO A 162 -12.74 -0.58 -8.05
CA PRO A 162 -12.10 0.37 -8.95
C PRO A 162 -12.23 1.81 -8.46
N SER A 163 -11.22 2.63 -8.75
CA SER A 163 -11.21 4.03 -8.31
C SER A 163 -12.42 4.85 -8.78
N ALA A 164 -13.00 4.52 -9.93
CA ALA A 164 -14.21 5.15 -10.45
C ALA A 164 -15.43 4.88 -9.55
N THR A 165 -15.58 3.63 -9.07
CA THR A 165 -16.65 3.23 -8.16
C THR A 165 -16.50 3.91 -6.80
N THR A 166 -15.28 3.98 -6.26
CA THR A 166 -15.01 4.71 -5.01
C THR A 166 -15.39 6.19 -5.13
N ARG A 167 -15.04 6.85 -6.24
CA ARG A 167 -15.40 8.26 -6.49
C ARG A 167 -16.90 8.45 -6.73
N ALA A 168 -17.57 7.51 -7.38
CA ALA A 168 -19.02 7.58 -7.55
C ALA A 168 -19.75 7.58 -6.20
N PHE A 169 -19.22 6.84 -5.21
CA PHE A 169 -19.83 6.75 -3.89
C PHE A 169 -19.43 7.89 -2.94
N TYR A 170 -18.13 8.20 -2.85
CA TYR A 170 -17.60 9.18 -1.90
C TYR A 170 -17.41 10.58 -2.50
N GLY A 171 -17.66 10.75 -3.80
CA GLY A 171 -17.41 11.99 -4.52
C GLY A 171 -15.92 12.24 -4.76
N ASN A 172 -15.55 13.52 -4.81
CA ASN A 172 -14.20 13.97 -5.16
C ASN A 172 -13.33 14.28 -3.94
N ILE A 173 -13.47 13.52 -2.85
CA ILE A 173 -12.63 13.66 -1.66
C ILE A 173 -11.17 13.35 -2.04
N ASN A 174 -10.25 14.21 -1.61
CA ASN A 174 -8.82 13.96 -1.82
C ASN A 174 -8.26 13.01 -0.73
N PHE A 175 -8.43 11.70 -0.94
CA PHE A 175 -7.80 10.68 -0.09
C PHE A 175 -6.28 10.56 -0.33
N PHE A 176 -5.80 11.03 -1.48
CA PHE A 176 -4.41 10.84 -1.91
C PHE A 176 -3.46 11.80 -1.18
N GLY A 177 -3.90 13.04 -0.96
CA GLY A 177 -3.14 14.10 -0.31
C GLY A 177 -2.59 15.13 -1.29
N GLY A 178 -1.67 15.97 -0.81
CA GLY A 178 -1.10 17.07 -1.58
C GLY A 178 -1.94 18.36 -1.51
N PRO A 179 -1.59 19.38 -2.33
CA PRO A 179 -2.11 20.73 -2.17
C PRO A 179 -3.57 20.92 -2.61
N SER A 180 -4.13 19.98 -3.38
CA SER A 180 -5.51 20.07 -3.85
C SER A 180 -6.50 19.72 -2.75
N SER A 181 -7.58 20.49 -2.61
CA SER A 181 -8.68 20.17 -1.70
C SER A 181 -9.58 19.03 -2.20
N THR A 182 -9.58 18.77 -3.50
CA THR A 182 -10.38 17.73 -4.17
C THR A 182 -9.48 16.76 -4.93
N SER A 183 -10.02 15.58 -5.27
CA SER A 183 -9.28 14.58 -6.05
C SER A 183 -8.82 15.16 -7.39
N VAL A 184 -7.53 15.03 -7.68
CA VAL A 184 -6.92 15.51 -8.93
C VAL A 184 -7.48 14.81 -10.17
N LYS A 185 -8.04 13.60 -10.02
CA LYS A 185 -8.72 12.84 -11.07
C LYS A 185 -9.98 13.52 -11.62
N ALA A 186 -10.53 14.49 -10.88
CA ALA A 186 -11.67 15.28 -11.33
C ALA A 186 -11.25 16.58 -12.06
N SER A 187 -9.97 16.95 -12.09
CA SER A 187 -9.50 18.19 -12.73
C SER A 187 -9.34 17.98 -14.24
N ALA A 188 -10.24 18.60 -15.01
CA ALA A 188 -10.13 18.63 -16.48
C ALA A 188 -8.87 19.36 -16.96
N LYS A 189 -8.42 20.38 -16.20
CA LYS A 189 -7.21 21.13 -16.51
C LYS A 189 -5.95 20.28 -16.38
N LEU A 190 -5.83 19.52 -15.29
CA LEU A 190 -4.69 18.60 -15.11
C LEU A 190 -4.72 17.49 -16.15
N LYS A 191 -5.91 17.01 -16.53
CA LYS A 191 -6.07 16.02 -17.60
C LYS A 191 -5.55 16.54 -18.94
N GLN A 192 -5.90 17.76 -19.29
CA GLN A 192 -5.39 18.40 -20.51
C GLN A 192 -3.86 18.52 -20.50
N LEU A 193 -3.27 18.98 -19.39
CA LEU A 193 -1.82 19.09 -19.25
C LEU A 193 -1.10 17.74 -19.30
N GLU A 194 -1.75 16.68 -18.86
CA GLU A 194 -1.26 15.30 -18.97
C GLU A 194 -1.22 14.84 -20.42
N GLU A 195 -2.31 15.07 -21.16
CA GLU A 195 -2.44 14.70 -22.58
C GLU A 195 -1.51 15.55 -23.48
N GLU A 196 -1.25 16.80 -23.13
CA GLU A 196 -0.33 17.69 -23.86
C GLU A 196 1.15 17.33 -23.68
N ASN A 197 1.52 16.65 -22.57
CA ASN A 197 2.91 16.33 -22.25
C ASN A 197 3.23 14.85 -22.53
N GLU A 198 3.26 14.48 -23.81
CA GLU A 198 3.56 13.12 -24.26
C GLU A 198 4.98 12.65 -23.89
N ASP A 199 5.92 13.59 -23.70
CA ASP A 199 7.31 13.31 -23.34
C ASP A 199 7.51 13.07 -21.82
N ALA A 200 6.42 13.11 -21.03
CA ALA A 200 6.49 12.90 -19.59
C ALA A 200 6.98 11.49 -19.24
N MET A 201 8.16 11.40 -18.64
CA MET A 201 8.77 10.12 -18.30
C MET A 201 9.20 10.03 -16.83
N PHE A 202 8.95 8.88 -16.21
CA PHE A 202 9.41 8.53 -14.87
C PHE A 202 10.29 7.29 -14.91
N VAL A 203 11.48 7.40 -14.30
CA VAL A 203 12.45 6.29 -14.22
C VAL A 203 12.49 5.80 -12.78
N PHE A 204 12.26 4.50 -12.56
CA PHE A 204 12.29 3.88 -11.24
C PHE A 204 13.46 2.91 -11.16
N VAL A 205 14.32 3.08 -10.14
CA VAL A 205 15.43 2.18 -9.86
C VAL A 205 15.41 1.85 -8.37
N SER A 206 15.58 0.57 -8.02
CA SER A 206 15.59 0.08 -6.64
C SER A 206 16.95 -0.55 -6.31
N ASP A 207 17.32 -0.54 -5.03
CA ASP A 207 18.60 -1.06 -4.53
C ASP A 207 19.80 -0.42 -5.22
N VAL A 208 19.79 0.92 -5.24
CA VAL A 208 20.85 1.74 -5.83
C VAL A 208 22.05 1.79 -4.88
N TRP A 209 22.83 0.72 -4.80
CA TRP A 209 24.02 0.63 -3.94
C TRP A 209 25.14 1.56 -4.41
N LEU A 210 25.17 2.78 -3.87
CA LEU A 210 26.07 3.86 -4.27
C LEU A 210 27.53 3.66 -3.81
N ASP A 211 27.79 2.63 -3.00
CA ASP A 211 29.12 2.18 -2.59
C ASP A 211 29.77 1.24 -3.61
N GLN A 212 29.03 0.75 -4.61
CA GLN A 212 29.53 -0.15 -5.64
C GLN A 212 29.93 0.62 -6.91
N ALA A 213 31.19 0.44 -7.35
CA ALA A 213 31.70 1.10 -8.55
C ALA A 213 30.90 0.74 -9.81
N GLU A 214 30.48 -0.54 -9.94
CA GLU A 214 29.66 -1.00 -11.06
C GLU A 214 28.33 -0.24 -11.14
N VAL A 215 27.69 0.04 -10.00
CA VAL A 215 26.43 0.79 -9.96
C VAL A 215 26.65 2.22 -10.45
N LEU A 216 27.72 2.90 -10.02
CA LEU A 216 28.05 4.25 -10.48
C LEU A 216 28.33 4.29 -11.99
N GLU A 217 29.05 3.30 -12.53
CA GLU A 217 29.29 3.18 -13.98
C GLU A 217 27.99 3.00 -14.77
N LYS A 218 27.05 2.18 -14.26
CA LYS A 218 25.73 2.02 -14.89
C LYS A 218 24.87 3.30 -14.78
N LEU A 219 25.01 4.06 -13.71
CA LEU A 219 24.34 5.36 -13.58
C LEU A 219 24.89 6.37 -14.59
N HIS A 220 26.20 6.42 -14.84
CA HIS A 220 26.77 7.20 -15.95
C HIS A 220 26.16 6.79 -17.30
N MET A 221 26.11 5.49 -17.58
CA MET A 221 25.54 4.98 -18.83
C MET A 221 24.07 5.39 -18.98
N MET A 222 23.29 5.29 -17.90
CA MET A 222 21.89 5.70 -17.88
C MET A 222 21.74 7.21 -18.11
N PHE A 223 22.48 8.06 -17.42
CA PHE A 223 22.42 9.52 -17.60
C PHE A 223 22.89 9.95 -18.97
N SER A 224 23.93 9.30 -19.51
CA SER A 224 24.37 9.52 -20.89
C SER A 224 23.27 9.15 -21.89
N GLY A 225 22.55 8.05 -21.67
CA GLY A 225 21.45 7.62 -22.54
C GLY A 225 20.26 8.58 -22.51
N TYR A 226 19.92 9.12 -21.34
CA TYR A 226 18.84 10.09 -21.17
C TYR A 226 19.24 11.54 -21.48
N SER A 227 20.52 11.83 -21.72
CA SER A 227 20.98 13.21 -21.92
C SER A 227 20.32 13.92 -23.09
N SER A 228 19.88 13.17 -24.12
CA SER A 228 19.13 13.68 -25.28
C SER A 228 17.67 13.99 -24.97
N ALA A 229 17.04 13.22 -24.08
CA ALA A 229 15.65 13.34 -23.67
C ALA A 229 15.54 13.10 -22.15
N PRO A 230 15.83 14.12 -21.33
CA PRO A 230 15.89 13.97 -19.89
C PRO A 230 14.50 13.69 -19.31
N PRO A 231 14.32 12.64 -18.48
CA PRO A 231 13.01 12.30 -17.94
C PRO A 231 12.55 13.34 -16.91
N THR A 232 11.24 13.40 -16.67
CA THR A 232 10.61 14.30 -15.71
C THR A 232 11.12 14.08 -14.28
N CYS A 233 11.30 12.81 -13.90
CA CYS A 233 11.81 12.44 -12.57
C CYS A 233 12.49 11.07 -12.56
N PHE A 234 13.61 10.99 -11.84
CA PHE A 234 14.22 9.74 -11.39
C PHE A 234 13.77 9.43 -9.96
N PHE A 235 13.29 8.22 -9.73
CA PHE A 235 12.95 7.66 -8.42
C PHE A 235 14.01 6.64 -8.05
N PHE A 236 14.90 7.02 -7.14
CA PHE A 236 15.89 6.13 -6.55
C PHE A 236 15.35 5.59 -5.23
N CYS A 237 14.99 4.32 -5.24
CA CYS A 237 14.56 3.59 -4.07
C CYS A 237 15.78 2.89 -3.46
N GLY A 238 15.93 2.99 -2.14
CA GLY A 238 16.96 2.28 -1.40
C GLY A 238 16.85 0.75 -1.55
N ASN A 239 17.78 -0.02 -1.02
CA ASN A 239 18.86 0.43 -0.13
C ASN A 239 19.97 1.17 -0.90
N PHE A 240 20.59 2.19 -0.28
CA PHE A 240 21.62 3.02 -0.92
C PHE A 240 23.07 2.55 -0.66
N SER A 241 23.23 1.51 0.15
CA SER A 241 24.52 0.86 0.40
C SER A 241 24.35 -0.65 0.41
N SER A 242 25.30 -1.35 -0.20
CA SER A 242 25.39 -2.81 -0.19
C SER A 242 25.81 -3.38 1.17
N ALA A 243 26.48 -2.57 1.99
CA ALA A 243 26.95 -2.93 3.32
C ALA A 243 26.34 -2.00 4.40
N PRO A 244 25.12 -2.29 4.88
CA PRO A 244 24.42 -1.46 5.87
C PRO A 244 25.01 -1.57 7.30
N TYR A 245 26.20 -2.15 7.45
CA TYR A 245 26.82 -2.47 8.72
C TYR A 245 28.05 -1.61 8.98
N GLY A 246 28.28 -1.27 10.26
CA GLY A 246 29.52 -0.65 10.72
C GLY A 246 29.37 0.79 11.21
N LYS A 247 30.32 1.21 12.06
CA LYS A 247 30.29 2.51 12.75
C LYS A 247 30.36 3.71 11.81
N ASN A 248 30.91 3.52 10.61
CA ASN A 248 31.11 4.58 9.63
C ASN A 248 30.03 4.61 8.53
N HIS A 249 28.96 3.82 8.65
CA HIS A 249 27.94 3.68 7.61
C HIS A 249 27.35 5.02 7.15
N ILE A 250 27.01 5.93 8.08
CA ILE A 250 26.53 7.27 7.76
C ILE A 250 27.58 8.09 6.98
N GLN A 251 28.86 8.00 7.37
CA GLN A 251 29.93 8.74 6.71
C GLN A 251 30.21 8.20 5.30
N SER A 252 30.16 6.88 5.13
CA SER A 252 30.28 6.24 3.82
C SER A 252 29.12 6.65 2.91
N LEU A 253 27.87 6.63 3.41
CA LEU A 253 26.70 7.05 2.63
C LEU A 253 26.79 8.52 2.19
N LYS A 254 27.29 9.41 3.04
CA LYS A 254 27.57 10.81 2.65
C LYS A 254 28.55 10.89 1.49
N GLY A 255 29.65 10.14 1.56
CA GLY A 255 30.63 10.08 0.48
C GLY A 255 30.04 9.52 -0.82
N SER A 256 29.22 8.48 -0.73
CA SER A 256 28.53 7.88 -1.86
C SER A 256 27.49 8.80 -2.50
N LEU A 257 26.72 9.54 -1.68
CA LEU A 257 25.80 10.57 -2.18
C LEU A 257 26.57 11.70 -2.87
N LYS A 258 27.70 12.13 -2.31
CA LYS A 258 28.55 13.13 -2.97
C LYS A 258 29.03 12.65 -4.34
N ALA A 259 29.53 11.41 -4.43
CA ALA A 259 29.93 10.83 -5.71
C ALA A 259 28.77 10.83 -6.72
N LEU A 260 27.56 10.45 -6.31
CA LEU A 260 26.37 10.54 -7.16
C LEU A 260 26.06 11.98 -7.60
N ALA A 261 26.20 12.96 -6.70
CA ALA A 261 25.98 14.37 -7.04
C ALA A 261 26.98 14.88 -8.08
N ASP A 262 28.25 14.49 -7.94
CA ASP A 262 29.31 14.82 -8.91
C ASP A 262 28.96 14.25 -10.28
N ILE A 263 28.54 12.97 -10.35
CA ILE A 263 28.08 12.33 -11.59
C ILE A 263 26.90 13.09 -12.22
N ILE A 264 25.88 13.46 -11.43
CA ILE A 264 24.73 14.22 -11.97
C ILE A 264 25.18 15.57 -12.53
N CYS A 265 26.14 16.24 -11.87
CA CYS A 265 26.68 17.51 -12.30
C CYS A 265 27.46 17.42 -13.64
N GLU A 266 28.03 16.26 -13.98
CA GLU A 266 28.67 16.01 -15.27
C GLU A 266 27.67 15.97 -16.45
N TYR A 267 26.37 15.82 -16.18
CA TYR A 267 25.30 15.82 -17.21
C TYR A 267 24.37 17.03 -17.04
N PRO A 268 24.72 18.22 -17.58
CA PRO A 268 23.97 19.45 -17.36
C PRO A 268 22.52 19.42 -17.84
N SER A 269 22.19 18.65 -18.88
CA SER A 269 20.82 18.52 -19.39
C SER A 269 19.92 17.83 -18.36
N ILE A 270 20.41 16.73 -17.78
CA ILE A 270 19.73 16.00 -16.71
C ILE A 270 19.66 16.86 -15.44
N HIS A 271 20.78 17.46 -15.03
CA HIS A 271 20.84 18.25 -13.82
C HIS A 271 19.84 19.43 -13.80
N LYS A 272 19.61 20.08 -14.95
CA LYS A 272 18.70 21.23 -15.04
C LYS A 272 17.23 20.86 -15.24
N SER A 273 16.96 19.72 -15.88
CA SER A 273 15.59 19.37 -16.32
C SER A 273 14.93 18.30 -15.46
N SER A 274 15.69 17.33 -14.97
CA SER A 274 15.18 16.18 -14.23
C SER A 274 15.10 16.45 -12.73
N ARG A 275 14.09 15.86 -12.09
CA ARG A 275 13.96 15.80 -10.63
C ARG A 275 14.50 14.48 -10.11
N PHE A 276 14.96 14.46 -8.87
CA PHE A 276 15.46 13.26 -8.21
C PHE A 276 14.71 13.03 -6.90
N VAL A 277 14.03 11.89 -6.78
CA VAL A 277 13.29 11.52 -5.57
C VAL A 277 13.94 10.29 -4.96
N PHE A 278 14.32 10.40 -3.69
CA PHE A 278 14.96 9.35 -2.93
C PHE A 278 13.98 8.77 -1.92
N VAL A 279 13.68 7.48 -2.05
CA VAL A 279 12.79 6.73 -1.16
C VAL A 279 13.63 5.76 -0.33
N PRO A 280 13.72 5.91 1.01
CA PRO A 280 14.63 5.12 1.83
C PRO A 280 14.21 3.64 1.89
N GLY A 281 15.17 2.74 1.73
CA GLY A 281 15.04 1.30 1.89
C GLY A 281 15.07 0.86 3.36
N PRO A 282 14.79 -0.43 3.67
CA PRO A 282 14.66 -0.90 5.05
C PRO A 282 15.99 -0.97 5.81
N GLU A 283 17.12 -1.00 5.09
CA GLU A 283 18.46 -1.07 5.68
C GLU A 283 19.20 0.28 5.67
N ASP A 284 18.55 1.34 5.17
CA ASP A 284 19.11 2.67 5.16
C ASP A 284 19.08 3.31 6.58
N PRO A 285 19.94 4.33 6.85
CA PRO A 285 19.99 4.99 8.15
C PRO A 285 18.64 5.57 8.60
N GLY A 286 18.18 5.14 9.77
CA GLY A 286 16.93 5.59 10.38
C GLY A 286 16.20 4.45 11.09
N PRO A 287 14.93 4.64 11.49
CA PRO A 287 14.10 3.58 12.05
C PRO A 287 13.60 2.64 10.93
N GLY A 288 14.53 1.92 10.27
CA GLY A 288 14.30 1.15 9.04
C GLY A 288 13.29 -0.02 9.17
N SER A 289 13.08 -0.53 10.39
CA SER A 289 12.20 -1.68 10.65
C SER A 289 10.74 -1.32 10.90
N ILE A 290 10.39 -0.04 11.00
CA ILE A 290 9.03 0.42 11.37
C ILE A 290 8.47 1.31 10.26
N LEU A 291 7.24 1.05 9.84
CA LEU A 291 6.54 1.84 8.82
C LEU A 291 5.49 2.77 9.45
N PRO A 292 5.23 3.96 8.85
CA PRO A 292 5.99 4.57 7.75
C PRO A 292 7.39 5.03 8.18
N ARG A 293 8.38 4.90 7.30
CA ARG A 293 9.75 5.34 7.54
C ARG A 293 9.92 6.82 7.21
N PRO A 294 10.59 7.61 8.06
CA PRO A 294 10.94 8.99 7.73
C PRO A 294 11.99 9.04 6.60
N PRO A 295 12.15 10.20 5.94
CA PRO A 295 13.26 10.41 5.02
C PRO A 295 14.61 10.28 5.71
N LEU A 296 15.66 10.10 4.90
CA LEU A 296 17.04 10.22 5.37
C LEU A 296 17.25 11.58 6.05
N ALA A 297 17.94 11.56 7.19
CA ALA A 297 18.18 12.75 7.99
C ALA A 297 18.90 13.84 7.18
N GLU A 298 18.57 15.11 7.47
CA GLU A 298 19.11 16.25 6.71
C GLU A 298 20.63 16.34 6.78
N ASN A 299 21.22 15.96 7.93
CA ASN A 299 22.67 15.92 8.09
C ASN A 299 23.38 14.96 7.11
N ILE A 300 22.69 13.95 6.57
CA ILE A 300 23.20 13.02 5.54
C ILE A 300 23.06 13.62 4.15
N THR A 301 21.96 14.33 3.91
CA THR A 301 21.52 14.70 2.55
C THR A 301 21.82 16.16 2.19
N GLN A 302 22.23 16.98 3.13
CA GLN A 302 22.44 18.43 2.96
C GLN A 302 23.44 18.77 1.84
N GLU A 303 24.61 18.11 1.80
CA GLU A 303 25.62 18.36 0.76
C GLU A 303 25.08 18.00 -0.63
N PHE A 304 24.38 16.87 -0.76
CA PHE A 304 23.74 16.46 -2.01
C PHE A 304 22.71 17.48 -2.50
N ARG A 305 21.83 17.96 -1.61
CA ARG A 305 20.78 18.93 -1.97
C ARG A 305 21.35 20.29 -2.40
N GLN A 306 22.53 20.65 -1.89
CA GLN A 306 23.22 21.89 -2.33
C GLN A 306 23.77 21.76 -3.75
N LEU A 307 24.30 20.59 -4.10
CA LEU A 307 24.83 20.31 -5.44
C LEU A 307 23.72 20.06 -6.46
N VAL A 308 22.65 19.36 -6.06
CA VAL A 308 21.50 19.00 -6.91
C VAL A 308 20.21 19.55 -6.30
N PRO A 309 19.80 20.79 -6.63
CA PRO A 309 18.69 21.48 -5.98
C PRO A 309 17.31 20.87 -6.29
N PHE A 310 17.15 20.18 -7.41
CA PHE A 310 15.92 19.47 -7.77
C PHE A 310 15.86 18.05 -7.19
N SER A 311 16.35 17.88 -5.96
CA SER A 311 16.34 16.61 -5.24
C SER A 311 15.44 16.63 -4.00
N PHE A 312 14.74 15.54 -3.77
CA PHE A 312 13.76 15.38 -2.70
C PHE A 312 13.95 14.04 -2.02
N PHE A 313 14.26 14.04 -0.73
CA PHE A 313 14.31 12.84 0.09
C PHE A 313 13.00 12.72 0.85
N THR A 314 12.25 11.65 0.62
CA THR A 314 10.89 11.47 1.12
C THR A 314 10.78 10.23 2.01
N THR A 315 9.59 9.97 2.53
CA THR A 315 9.29 8.80 3.38
C THR A 315 9.23 7.51 2.57
N ASN A 316 9.16 6.37 3.27
CA ASN A 316 8.76 5.11 2.65
C ASN A 316 7.61 4.45 3.43
N PRO A 317 6.44 4.21 2.83
CA PRO A 317 6.06 4.58 1.45
C PRO A 317 5.99 6.09 1.23
N CYS A 318 5.88 6.51 -0.03
CA CYS A 318 5.51 7.87 -0.40
C CYS A 318 4.47 7.87 -1.52
N ARG A 319 3.81 9.01 -1.71
CA ARG A 319 2.82 9.22 -2.76
C ARG A 319 3.29 10.33 -3.69
N ILE A 320 3.19 10.09 -4.99
CA ILE A 320 3.51 11.04 -6.04
C ILE A 320 2.24 11.34 -6.80
N GLN A 321 1.89 12.62 -6.87
CA GLN A 321 0.81 13.08 -7.74
C GLN A 321 1.44 13.74 -8.96
N TYR A 322 1.07 13.25 -10.14
CA TYR A 322 1.43 13.85 -11.42
C TYR A 322 0.18 14.03 -12.26
N CYS A 323 -0.18 15.28 -12.59
CA CYS A 323 -1.44 15.60 -13.25
C CYS A 323 -2.64 14.90 -12.58
N THR A 324 -3.37 14.05 -13.30
CA THR A 324 -4.50 13.30 -12.73
C THR A 324 -4.10 11.94 -12.16
N GLN A 325 -2.82 11.56 -12.29
CA GLN A 325 -2.30 10.28 -11.86
C GLN A 325 -1.85 10.31 -10.38
N GLU A 326 -2.06 9.16 -9.75
CA GLU A 326 -1.80 8.89 -8.34
C GLU A 326 -0.86 7.69 -8.27
N ILE A 327 0.41 7.91 -7.95
CA ILE A 327 1.46 6.89 -7.94
C ILE A 327 1.91 6.66 -6.50
N ILE A 328 1.88 5.40 -6.04
CA ILE A 328 2.36 5.02 -4.70
C ILE A 328 3.67 4.26 -4.87
N ILE A 329 4.71 4.71 -4.18
CA ILE A 329 6.01 4.04 -4.17
C ILE A 329 6.22 3.45 -2.79
N PHE A 330 6.49 2.14 -2.75
CA PHE A 330 6.73 1.41 -1.52
C PHE A 330 7.91 0.46 -1.71
N ARG A 331 9.03 0.75 -1.04
CA ARG A 331 10.24 -0.07 -1.10
C ARG A 331 10.29 -1.05 0.07
N GLU A 332 10.08 -2.33 -0.21
CA GLU A 332 10.12 -3.40 0.78
C GLU A 332 10.35 -4.75 0.09
N ASP A 333 10.95 -5.71 0.79
CA ASP A 333 11.10 -7.08 0.29
C ASP A 333 9.79 -7.86 0.50
N LEU A 334 8.71 -7.30 -0.03
CA LEU A 334 7.34 -7.66 0.30
C LEU A 334 7.00 -9.09 -0.13
N ILE A 335 7.42 -9.50 -1.33
CA ILE A 335 7.17 -10.86 -1.84
C ILE A 335 7.74 -11.90 -0.89
N ASN A 336 8.99 -11.75 -0.47
CA ASN A 336 9.63 -12.68 0.46
C ASN A 336 8.94 -12.67 1.83
N LYS A 337 8.54 -11.49 2.34
CA LYS A 337 7.77 -11.39 3.59
C LYS A 337 6.41 -12.08 3.48
N MET A 338 5.72 -11.94 2.35
CA MET A 338 4.44 -12.60 2.09
C MET A 338 4.63 -14.12 2.02
N CYS A 339 5.54 -14.61 1.17
CA CYS A 339 5.82 -16.03 1.01
C CYS A 339 6.17 -16.73 2.33
N ARG A 340 6.95 -16.08 3.21
CA ARG A 340 7.29 -16.64 4.53
C ARG A 340 6.11 -16.77 5.49
N ASN A 341 5.06 -15.97 5.32
CA ASN A 341 3.86 -15.95 6.18
C ASN A 341 2.61 -16.46 5.43
N CYS A 342 2.80 -17.18 4.32
CA CYS A 342 1.71 -17.81 3.60
C CYS A 342 1.17 -19.01 4.38
N VAL A 343 -0.16 -19.13 4.47
CA VAL A 343 -0.83 -20.30 5.05
C VAL A 343 -0.62 -21.52 4.16
N ARG A 344 -0.68 -21.33 2.83
CA ARG A 344 -0.37 -22.32 1.80
C ARG A 344 0.31 -21.64 0.63
N PHE A 345 1.17 -22.37 -0.08
CA PHE A 345 1.73 -21.89 -1.34
C PHE A 345 0.62 -21.75 -2.40
N PRO A 346 0.70 -20.73 -3.27
CA PRO A 346 -0.25 -20.58 -4.36
C PRO A 346 -0.06 -21.70 -5.38
N SER A 347 -1.08 -21.93 -6.22
CA SER A 347 -0.97 -22.89 -7.30
C SER A 347 0.11 -22.45 -8.30
N SER A 348 0.83 -23.40 -8.90
CA SER A 348 1.85 -23.13 -9.91
C SER A 348 1.29 -22.68 -11.26
N THR A 349 -0.01 -22.38 -11.33
CA THR A 349 -0.72 -21.97 -12.55
C THR A 349 -0.52 -20.50 -12.87
N MET A 350 -0.12 -19.69 -11.88
CA MET A 350 0.14 -18.27 -12.02
C MET A 350 1.46 -17.91 -11.31
N ASP A 351 2.17 -16.92 -11.85
CA ASP A 351 3.41 -16.45 -11.24
C ASP A 351 3.15 -15.76 -9.89
N ILE A 352 4.09 -15.92 -8.96
CA ILE A 352 4.04 -15.34 -7.61
C ILE A 352 3.74 -13.83 -7.61
N PRO A 353 4.33 -13.00 -8.50
CA PRO A 353 4.04 -11.56 -8.54
C PRO A 353 2.56 -11.25 -8.81
N ASN A 354 1.89 -12.06 -9.64
CA ASN A 354 0.47 -11.86 -9.94
C ASN A 354 -0.39 -12.15 -8.71
N HIS A 355 -0.13 -13.26 -8.02
CA HIS A 355 -0.81 -13.58 -6.75
C HIS A 355 -0.59 -12.48 -5.69
N VAL A 356 0.63 -11.95 -5.61
CA VAL A 356 0.94 -10.84 -4.70
C VAL A 356 0.14 -9.59 -5.08
N SER A 357 0.06 -9.26 -6.37
CA SER A 357 -0.67 -8.08 -6.85
C SER A 357 -2.18 -8.16 -6.62
N GLU A 358 -2.80 -9.34 -6.73
CA GLU A 358 -4.21 -9.53 -6.42
C GLU A 358 -4.51 -9.39 -4.92
N SER A 359 -3.48 -9.58 -4.09
CA SER A 359 -3.59 -9.57 -2.64
C SER A 359 -3.24 -8.21 -2.01
N ILE A 360 -2.79 -7.22 -2.79
CA ILE A 360 -2.47 -5.84 -2.37
C ILE A 360 -3.60 -4.93 -2.83
#